data_AF-A0A3D3NUW0-F1
#
_entry.id   AF-A0A3D3NUW0-F1
#
_cell.length_a   1.000
_cell.length_b   1.000
_cell.length_c   1.000
_cell.angle_alpha   90.00
_cell.angle_beta   90.00
_cell.angle_gamma   90.00
#
_symmetry.space_group_name_H-M   'P 1'
#
loop_
_entity.id
_entity.type
_entity.pdbx_description
1 polymer ?
#
loop_
_entity_poly.entity_id
_entity_poly.type
_entity_poly.pdbx_seq_one_letter_code
_entity_poly.pdbx_strand_id
1 'polypeptide(L)'
;MRRATFLLAAVTFFAASILPAQDGDGKLRILVFGAHPDDAEYKAGGTAVKWARLGHHVKLVSVTNGDIGHWREAGGPLALRRAAEA
;
A
#
# COMPACT_ATOMS: atom_id res chain seq x y z
N MET A 1 -17.62 34.24 -14.92
CA MET A 1 -17.76 32.76 -14.90
C MET A 1 -16.55 32.00 -14.35
N ARG A 2 -15.33 32.58 -14.26
CA ARG A 2 -14.13 31.89 -13.70
C ARG A 2 -13.98 31.93 -12.17
N ARG A 3 -14.72 32.79 -11.46
CA ARG A 3 -14.68 32.91 -9.99
C ARG A 3 -15.50 31.82 -9.27
N ALA A 4 -16.60 31.37 -9.86
CA ALA A 4 -17.45 30.33 -9.30
C ALA A 4 -16.80 28.93 -9.37
N THR A 5 -16.01 28.66 -10.41
CA THR A 5 -15.28 27.40 -10.59
C THR A 5 -14.15 27.22 -9.57
N PHE A 6 -13.50 28.31 -9.14
CA PHE A 6 -12.46 28.28 -8.09
C PHE A 6 -13.05 28.02 -6.70
N LEU A 7 -14.24 28.55 -6.41
CA LEU A 7 -14.90 28.31 -5.11
C LEU A 7 -15.33 26.84 -4.94
N LEU A 8 -15.84 26.20 -6.01
CA LEU A 8 -16.30 24.82 -5.94
C LEU A 8 -15.15 23.81 -5.75
N ALA A 9 -13.97 24.08 -6.35
CA ALA A 9 -12.78 23.24 -6.19
C ALA A 9 -12.11 23.39 -4.81
N ALA A 10 -12.21 24.55 -4.16
CA ALA A 10 -11.67 24.76 -2.82
C ALA A 10 -12.51 24.05 -1.74
N VAL A 11 -13.84 23.95 -1.93
CA VAL A 11 -14.76 23.29 -0.99
C VAL A 11 -14.61 21.76 -1.03
N THR A 12 -14.35 21.16 -2.18
CA THR A 12 -14.14 19.70 -2.29
C THR A 12 -12.80 19.26 -1.71
N PHE A 13 -11.76 20.09 -1.76
CA PHE A 13 -10.45 19.78 -1.19
C PHE A 13 -10.44 19.87 0.35
N PHE A 14 -11.25 20.75 0.93
CA PHE A 14 -11.34 20.95 2.39
C PHE A 14 -12.21 19.90 3.11
N ALA A 15 -13.10 19.20 2.40
CA ALA A 15 -13.92 18.14 3.00
C ALA A 15 -13.15 16.83 3.22
N ALA A 16 -12.10 16.55 2.42
CA ALA A 16 -11.31 15.33 2.54
C ALA A 16 -10.42 15.30 3.80
N SER A 17 -10.12 16.46 4.41
CA SER A 17 -9.28 16.57 5.61
C SER A 17 -10.04 16.35 6.93
N ILE A 18 -11.37 16.18 6.89
CA ILE A 18 -12.22 15.98 8.08
C ILE A 18 -12.80 14.57 8.12
N LEU A 19 -12.24 13.61 7.37
CA LEU A 19 -12.53 12.22 7.65
C LEU A 19 -11.97 11.92 9.05
N PRO A 20 -12.79 11.50 10.02
CA PRO A 20 -12.25 10.99 11.28
C PRO A 20 -11.18 9.95 10.95
N ALA A 21 -10.03 10.04 11.60
CA ALA A 21 -9.10 8.91 11.63
C ALA A 21 -9.94 7.70 12.02
N GLN A 22 -10.00 6.68 11.14
CA GLN A 22 -10.88 5.52 11.35
C GLN A 22 -10.77 5.10 12.81
N ASP A 23 -11.86 5.21 13.58
CA ASP A 23 -11.88 4.81 14.99
C ASP A 23 -11.29 3.41 15.06
N GLY A 24 -10.05 3.33 15.52
CA GLY A 24 -9.29 2.11 15.49
C GLY A 24 -9.91 1.15 16.49
N ASP A 25 -9.94 -0.13 16.16
CA ASP A 25 -10.24 -1.25 17.06
C ASP A 25 -9.21 -1.42 18.21
N GLY A 26 -8.50 -0.35 18.57
CA GLY A 26 -7.38 -0.36 19.50
C GLY A 26 -6.12 -1.03 18.96
N LYS A 27 -6.07 -1.37 17.66
CA LYS A 27 -4.94 -2.09 17.06
C LYS A 27 -4.07 -1.16 16.21
N LEU A 28 -2.76 -1.43 16.23
CA LEU A 28 -1.82 -0.77 15.33
C LEU A 28 -2.10 -1.14 13.87
N ARG A 29 -1.86 -0.18 12.97
CA ARG A 29 -1.89 -0.36 11.51
C ARG A 29 -0.49 -0.22 10.96
N ILE A 30 0.10 -1.35 10.60
CA ILE A 30 1.52 -1.45 10.26
C ILE A 30 1.63 -1.68 8.76
N LEU A 31 2.31 -0.75 8.09
CA LEU A 31 2.63 -0.84 6.67
C LEU A 31 4.13 -1.12 6.52
N VAL A 32 4.48 -2.18 5.80
CA VAL A 32 5.87 -2.48 5.45
C VAL A 32 6.04 -2.23 3.96
N PHE A 33 6.89 -1.26 3.62
CA PHE A 33 7.18 -0.92 2.23
C PHE A 33 8.44 -1.65 1.75
N GLY A 34 8.30 -2.40 0.65
CA GLY A 34 9.35 -3.00 -0.14
C GLY A 34 9.38 -2.40 -1.54
N ALA A 35 10.56 -2.34 -2.18
CA ALA A 35 10.64 -1.82 -3.53
C ALA A 35 10.01 -2.81 -4.53
N HIS A 36 10.26 -4.11 -4.35
CA HIS A 36 9.80 -5.19 -5.22
C HIS A 36 8.91 -6.20 -4.48
N PRO A 37 8.17 -7.06 -5.21
CA PRO A 37 7.33 -8.09 -4.59
C PRO A 37 8.18 -9.20 -3.96
N ASP A 38 8.47 -9.13 -2.66
CA ASP A 38 9.30 -10.06 -1.85
C ASP A 38 10.05 -9.29 -0.75
N ASP A 39 10.39 -8.03 -1.01
CA ASP A 39 11.25 -7.23 -0.13
C ASP A 39 10.67 -7.09 1.29
N ALA A 40 9.36 -6.90 1.39
CA ALA A 40 8.67 -6.72 2.67
C ALA A 40 8.57 -8.05 3.44
N GLU A 41 8.30 -9.15 2.74
CA GLU A 41 8.27 -10.51 3.24
C GLU A 41 9.65 -10.94 3.73
N TYR A 42 10.69 -10.68 2.93
CA TYR A 42 12.07 -11.05 3.23
C TYR A 42 12.61 -10.28 4.44
N LYS A 43 12.36 -8.98 4.51
CA LYS A 43 12.89 -8.13 5.60
C LYS A 43 12.07 -8.20 6.88
N ALA A 44 10.76 -8.40 6.78
CA ALA A 44 9.86 -8.25 7.91
C ALA A 44 8.82 -9.38 8.07
N GLY A 45 8.77 -10.39 7.21
CA GLY A 45 7.71 -11.41 7.22
C GLY A 45 7.55 -12.11 8.58
N GLY A 46 8.66 -12.50 9.22
CA GLY A 46 8.61 -13.08 10.56
C GLY A 46 8.04 -12.13 11.63
N THR A 47 8.37 -10.84 11.54
CA THR A 47 7.86 -9.81 12.44
C THR A 47 6.40 -9.45 12.13
N ALA A 48 6.03 -9.41 10.85
CA ALA A 48 4.67 -9.22 10.36
C ALA A 48 3.72 -10.29 10.93
N VAL A 49 4.14 -11.56 10.90
CA VAL A 49 3.39 -12.66 11.53
C VAL A 49 3.23 -12.45 13.04
N LYS A 50 4.26 -11.96 13.75
CA LYS A 50 4.15 -11.66 15.19
C LYS A 50 3.11 -10.57 15.45
N TRP A 51 3.15 -9.47 14.70
CA TRP A 51 2.16 -8.40 14.84
C TRP A 51 0.75 -8.86 14.51
N ALA A 52 0.57 -9.64 13.44
CA ALA A 52 -0.73 -10.20 13.08
C ALA A 52 -1.27 -11.13 14.18
N ARG A 53 -0.42 -11.97 14.78
CA ARG A 53 -0.81 -12.84 15.92
C ARG A 53 -1.21 -12.07 17.18
N LEU A 54 -0.67 -10.86 17.38
CA LEU A 54 -1.10 -9.95 18.45
C LEU A 54 -2.42 -9.21 18.11
N GLY A 55 -2.98 -9.48 16.92
CA GLY A 55 -4.22 -8.89 16.43
C GLY A 55 -4.03 -7.50 15.82
N HIS A 56 -2.82 -7.12 15.43
CA HIS A 56 -2.59 -5.87 14.70
C HIS A 56 -2.87 -6.03 13.21
N HIS A 57 -3.22 -4.93 12.55
CA HIS A 57 -3.41 -4.88 11.10
C HIS A 57 -2.05 -4.74 10.44
N VAL A 58 -1.69 -5.66 9.57
CA VAL A 58 -0.42 -5.64 8.84
C VAL A 58 -0.70 -5.69 7.35
N LYS A 59 -0.06 -4.82 6.58
CA LYS A 59 -0.05 -4.87 5.12
C LYS A 59 1.38 -4.76 4.63
N LEU A 60 1.77 -5.71 3.80
CA LEU A 60 3.02 -5.67 3.03
C LEU A 60 2.71 -4.96 1.71
N VAL A 61 3.55 -3.99 1.36
CA VAL A 61 3.34 -3.11 0.21
C VAL A 61 4.56 -3.16 -0.68
N SER A 62 4.35 -3.58 -1.93
CA SER A 62 5.34 -3.41 -2.98
C SER A 62 5.10 -2.10 -3.74
N VAL A 63 6.16 -1.33 -3.95
CA VAL A 63 6.09 -0.04 -4.66
C VAL A 63 6.20 -0.22 -6.18
N THR A 64 6.77 -1.35 -6.64
CA THR A 64 6.86 -1.72 -8.06
C THR A 64 6.19 -3.08 -8.30
N ASN A 65 5.97 -3.43 -9.56
CA ASN A 65 5.43 -4.74 -9.94
C ASN A 65 6.51 -5.84 -10.11
N GLY A 66 7.80 -5.49 -9.96
CA GLY A 66 8.91 -6.44 -10.02
C GLY A 66 9.21 -7.04 -11.40
N ASP A 67 8.86 -6.35 -12.47
CA ASP A 67 8.82 -6.85 -13.85
C ASP A 67 10.19 -7.09 -14.53
N ILE A 68 11.32 -6.79 -13.87
CA ILE A 68 12.68 -7.00 -14.44
C ILE A 68 13.52 -7.96 -13.56
N GLY A 69 12.93 -8.55 -12.52
CA GLY A 69 13.66 -9.32 -11.50
C GLY A 69 14.02 -10.77 -11.84
N HIS A 70 13.94 -11.22 -13.09
CA HIS A 70 14.14 -12.64 -13.45
C HIS A 70 15.01 -12.83 -14.70
N TRP A 71 15.80 -13.92 -14.72
CA TRP A 71 16.79 -14.17 -15.79
C TRP A 71 16.17 -14.57 -17.14
N ARG A 72 14.98 -15.19 -17.12
CA ARG A 72 14.29 -15.73 -18.32
C ARG A 72 13.08 -14.93 -18.78
N GLU A 73 12.50 -14.13 -17.89
CA GLU A 73 11.19 -13.49 -18.09
C GLU A 73 11.28 -12.04 -17.65
N ALA A 74 10.56 -11.14 -18.31
CA ALA A 74 10.53 -9.72 -17.98
C ALA A 74 9.24 -9.06 -18.47
N GLY A 75 9.00 -7.81 -18.07
CA GLY A 75 7.85 -6.99 -18.43
C GLY A 75 6.53 -7.55 -17.90
N GLY A 76 5.45 -7.29 -18.64
CA GLY A 76 4.08 -7.67 -18.27
C GLY A 76 3.91 -9.13 -17.81
N PRO A 77 4.44 -10.14 -18.52
CA PRO A 77 4.35 -11.54 -18.10
C PRO A 77 4.95 -11.77 -16.69
N LEU A 78 6.14 -11.22 -16.41
CA LEU A 78 6.75 -11.36 -15.09
C LEU A 78 5.94 -10.61 -14.03
N ALA A 79 5.46 -9.40 -14.32
CA ALA A 79 4.62 -8.64 -13.40
C ALA A 79 3.36 -9.41 -12.98
N LEU A 80 2.68 -10.04 -13.95
CA LEU A 80 1.49 -10.85 -13.70
C LEU A 80 1.81 -12.07 -12.84
N ARG A 81 2.91 -12.77 -13.14
CA ARG A 81 3.37 -13.90 -12.34
C ARG A 81 3.66 -13.47 -10.90
N ARG A 82 4.46 -12.43 -10.69
CA ARG A 82 4.84 -11.96 -9.34
C ARG A 82 3.65 -11.46 -8.54
N ALA A 83 2.66 -10.84 -9.18
CA ALA A 83 1.42 -10.46 -8.54
C ALA A 83 0.58 -11.66 -8.08
N ALA A 84 0.71 -12.82 -8.74
CA ALA A 84 0.05 -14.07 -8.33
C ALA A 84 0.85 -14.86 -7.27
N GLU A 85 2.14 -14.58 -7.11
CA GLU A 85 3.00 -15.18 -6.07
C GLU A 85 2.84 -14.51 -4.70
N ALA A 86 2.40 -13.24 -4.68
CA ALA A 86 2.27 -12.39 -3.49
C ALA A 86 0.88 -12.42 -2.84
#